data_AF-A0AAP9XXS8-F1
#
_entry.id   AF-A0AAP9XXS8-F1
#
_cell.length_a   1.000
_cell.length_b   1.000
_cell.length_c   1.000
_cell.angle_alpha   90.00
_cell.angle_beta   90.00
_cell.angle_gamma   90.00
#
_symmetry.space_group_name_H-M   'P 1'
#
loop_
_entity.id
_entity.type
_entity.pdbx_description
1 polymer ?
#
loop_
_entity_poly.entity_id
_entity_poly.type
_entity_poly.pdbx_seq_one_letter_code
_entity_poly.pdbx_strand_id
1 'polypeptide(L)' 'MTYFLSRQSAVTKILNRLRSLTLDSENIPSGTRIHIAELEQLLRDVRLGRQEDFVLSGDPPMRIVVVN' A
#
# COMPACT_ATOMS: atom_id res chain seq x y z
N MET A 1 2.15 -3.92 14.14
CA MET A 1 1.77 -2.63 14.79
C MET A 1 0.61 -2.03 14.02
N THR A 2 -0.39 -1.45 14.70
CA THR A 2 -1.56 -0.83 14.05
C THR A 2 -1.40 0.68 14.01
N TYR A 3 -1.68 1.28 12.85
CA TYR A 3 -1.59 2.72 12.61
C TYR A 3 -2.96 3.26 12.26
N PHE A 4 -3.33 4.40 12.85
CA PHE A 4 -4.54 5.13 12.53
C PHE A 4 -4.17 6.34 11.69
N LEU A 5 -4.59 6.37 10.43
CA LEU A 5 -4.15 7.38 9.46
C LEU A 5 -5.36 8.04 8.80
N SER A 6 -5.24 9.31 8.46
CA SER A 6 -6.19 9.93 7.53
C SER A 6 -6.13 9.20 6.18
N ARG A 7 -7.22 9.28 5.40
CA ARG A 7 -7.26 8.73 4.04
C ARG A 7 -6.09 9.24 3.19
N GLN A 8 -5.76 10.52 3.29
CA GLN A 8 -4.65 11.12 2.55
C GLN A 8 -3.30 10.50 2.98
N SER A 9 -3.06 10.37 4.28
CA SER A 9 -1.83 9.76 4.80
C SER A 9 -1.71 8.27 4.43
N ALA A 10 -2.83 7.52 4.46
CA ALA A 10 -2.86 6.14 4.01
C ALA A 10 -2.51 6.01 2.52
N VAL A 11 -3.09 6.87 1.67
CA VAL A 11 -2.78 6.94 0.23
C VAL A 11 -1.31 7.25 -0.02
N THR A 12 -0.73 8.23 0.69
CA THR A 12 0.69 8.55 0.58
C THR A 12 1.58 7.37 0.98
N LYS A 13 1.22 6.63 2.04
CA LYS A 13 1.97 5.44 2.47
C LYS A 13 1.97 4.34 1.40
N ILE A 14 0.81 4.07 0.78
CA ILE A 14 0.70 3.08 -0.30
C ILE A 14 1.54 3.51 -1.52
N LEU A 15 1.47 4.79 -1.93
CA LEU A 15 2.26 5.33 -3.04
C LEU A 15 3.77 5.22 -2.80
N ASN A 16 4.22 5.51 -1.58
CA ASN A 16 5.64 5.37 -1.23
C ASN A 16 6.09 3.90 -1.32
N ARG A 17 5.22 2.96 -0.94
CA ARG A 17 5.52 1.53 -1.05
C ARG A 17 5.62 1.09 -2.51
N LEU A 18 4.67 1.49 -3.34
CA LEU A 18 4.71 1.25 -4.79
C LEU A 18 6.01 1.78 -5.40
N ARG A 19 6.40 3.01 -5.06
CA ARG A 19 7.63 3.63 -5.57
C ARG A 19 8.89 2.85 -5.18
N SER A 20 8.98 2.38 -3.92
CA SER A 20 10.09 1.55 -3.47
C SER A 20 10.20 0.27 -4.29
N LEU A 21 9.08 -0.42 -4.55
CA LEU A 21 9.07 -1.66 -5.32
C LEU A 21 9.41 -1.48 -6.80
N THR A 22 9.17 -0.28 -7.37
CA THR A 22 9.49 0.02 -8.77
C THR A 22 10.91 0.56 -8.96
N LEU A 23 11.48 1.24 -7.97
CA LEU A 23 12.85 1.79 -8.04
C LEU A 23 13.92 0.69 -7.88
N ASP A 24 13.64 -0.34 -7.10
CA ASP A 24 14.58 -1.43 -6.81
C ASP A 24 14.68 -2.47 -7.94
N SER A 25 14.28 -2.17 -9.18
CA SER A 25 14.17 -3.20 -10.23
C SER A 25 14.39 -2.72 -11.66
N GLU A 26 15.63 -2.90 -12.15
CA GLU A 26 15.90 -3.07 -13.59
C GLU A 26 15.33 -4.40 -14.13
N ASN A 27 14.98 -5.35 -13.26
CA ASN A 27 14.31 -6.61 -13.59
C ASN A 27 13.33 -7.01 -12.47
N ILE A 28 12.09 -6.54 -12.52
CA ILE A 28 11.05 -6.86 -11.51
C ILE A 28 10.70 -8.37 -11.61
N PRO A 29 10.98 -9.20 -10.58
CA PRO A 29 10.58 -10.60 -10.54
C PRO A 29 9.05 -10.74 -10.63
N SER A 30 8.55 -11.83 -11.21
CA SER A 30 7.09 -12.04 -11.41
C SER A 30 6.27 -11.94 -10.11
N GLY A 31 6.81 -12.38 -8.98
CA GLY A 31 6.17 -12.24 -7.66
C GLY A 31 6.01 -10.78 -7.22
N THR A 32 6.96 -9.92 -7.56
CA THR A 32 6.90 -8.48 -7.27
C THR A 32 5.85 -7.77 -8.13
N ARG A 33 5.58 -8.26 -9.35
CA ARG A 33 4.51 -7.70 -10.21
C ARG A 33 3.12 -7.93 -9.65
N ILE A 34 2.85 -9.14 -9.13
CA ILE A 34 1.58 -9.44 -8.45
C ILE A 34 1.40 -8.49 -7.26
N HIS A 35 2.48 -8.30 -6.49
CA HIS A 35 2.43 -7.44 -5.32
C HIS A 35 2.20 -5.95 -5.67
N ILE A 36 2.77 -5.48 -6.78
CA ILE A 36 2.48 -4.13 -7.31
C ILE A 36 1.01 -4.01 -7.68
N ALA A 37 0.44 -4.99 -8.39
CA ALA A 37 -0.97 -4.97 -8.78
C ALA A 37 -1.93 -4.96 -7.57
N GLU A 38 -1.63 -5.72 -6.53
CA GLU A 38 -2.37 -5.71 -5.26
C GLU A 38 -2.33 -4.33 -4.60
N LEU A 39 -1.16 -3.69 -4.56
CA LEU A 39 -0.99 -2.34 -3.99
C LEU A 39 -1.69 -1.27 -4.82
N GLU A 40 -1.71 -1.39 -6.15
CA GLU A 40 -2.47 -0.49 -7.03
C GLU A 40 -3.98 -0.64 -6.82
N GLN A 41 -4.47 -1.87 -6.64
CA GLN A 41 -5.87 -2.12 -6.33
C GLN A 41 -6.24 -1.53 -4.97
N LEU A 42 -5.44 -1.81 -3.95
CA LEU A 42 -5.60 -1.25 -2.61
C LEU A 42 -5.60 0.28 -2.62
N LEU A 43 -4.69 0.92 -3.38
CA LEU A 43 -4.66 2.37 -3.56
C LEU A 43 -5.99 2.90 -4.09
N ARG A 44 -6.57 2.25 -5.11
CA ARG A 44 -7.87 2.65 -5.66
C ARG A 44 -8.97 2.52 -4.62
N ASP A 45 -9.02 1.40 -3.90
CA ASP A 45 -10.07 1.13 -2.93
C ASP A 45 -10.01 2.08 -1.72
N VAL A 46 -8.81 2.39 -1.21
CA VAL A 46 -8.63 3.39 -0.13
C VAL A 46 -8.98 4.80 -0.61
N ARG A 47 -8.58 5.19 -1.83
CA ARG A 47 -8.92 6.51 -2.40
C ARG A 47 -10.43 6.72 -2.54
N LEU A 48 -11.16 5.67 -2.90
CA LEU A 48 -12.61 5.70 -3.06
C LEU A 48 -13.37 5.49 -1.74
N GLY A 49 -12.67 5.31 -0.61
CA GLY A 49 -13.30 5.02 0.69
C GLY A 49 -13.96 3.66 0.77
N ARG A 50 -13.57 2.71 -0.09
CA ARG A 50 -14.07 1.32 -0.08
C ARG A 50 -13.28 0.41 0.85
N GLN A 51 -12.06 0.80 1.19
CA GLN A 51 -11.19 0.08 2.12
C GLN A 51 -10.73 1.01 3.24
N GLU A 52 -11.03 0.63 4.48
CA GLU A 52 -10.67 1.40 5.68
C GLU A 52 -9.81 0.63 6.68
N ASP A 53 -9.65 -0.69 6.56
CA ASP A 53 -8.72 -1.49 7.37
C ASP A 53 -7.96 -2.44 6.47
N PHE A 54 -6.63 -2.34 6.43
CA PHE A 54 -5.81 -3.20 5.57
C PHE A 54 -4.42 -3.42 6.14
N VAL A 55 -3.73 -4.44 5.64
CA VAL A 55 -2.32 -4.68 5.93
C VAL A 55 -1.49 -4.22 4.75
N LEU A 56 -0.62 -3.25 4.99
CA LEU A 56 0.40 -2.85 4.02
C LEU A 56 1.61 -3.77 4.19
N SER A 57 1.81 -4.64 3.21
CA SER A 57 2.92 -5.60 3.20
C SER A 57 4.28 -4.89 3.13
N GLY A 58 5.17 -5.28 4.03
CA GLY A 58 6.51 -4.76 4.23
C GLY A 58 7.20 -5.57 5.34
N ASP A 59 8.44 -5.20 5.66
CA ASP A 59 9.15 -5.76 6.81
C ASP A 59 9.52 -4.64 7.79
N PRO A 60 8.81 -4.49 8.93
CA PRO A 60 7.66 -5.30 9.36
C PRO A 60 6.34 -4.92 8.65
N PRO A 61 5.36 -5.83 8.56
CA PRO A 61 4.04 -5.54 8.02
C PRO A 61 3.27 -4.55 8.91
N MET A 62 2.57 -3.60 8.29
CA MET A 62 1.85 -2.54 9.00
C MET A 62 0.35 -2.71 8.81
N ARG A 63 -0.42 -2.81 9.89
CA ARG A 63 -1.87 -2.72 9.82
C ARG A 63 -2.28 -1.26 9.85
N ILE A 64 -3.08 -0.82 8.89
CA ILE A 64 -3.53 0.56 8.76
C ILE A 64 -5.05 0.57 8.88
N VAL A 65 -5.55 1.37 9.81
CA VAL A 65 -6.95 1.73 9.95
C VAL A 65 -7.09 3.18 9.50
N VAL A 66 -7.92 3.42 8.50
CA VAL A 66 -8.22 4.74 7.98
C VAL A 66 -9.25 5.38 8.89
N VAL A 67 -8.89 6.54 9.44
CA VAL A 67 -9.78 7.36 10.27
C VAL A 67 -10.10 8.64 9.50
N ASN A 68 -11.36 9.06 9.50
CA ASN A 68 -11.77 10.33 8.89
C ASN A 68 -11.33 11.52 9.74
#